data_AF-A0A843RN10-F1
#
_entry.id   AF-A0A843RN10-F1
#
_cell.length_a   1.000
_cell.length_b   1.000
_cell.length_c   1.000
_cell.angle_alpha   90.00
_cell.angle_beta   90.00
_cell.angle_gamma   90.00
#
_symmetry.space_group_name_H-M   'P 1'
#
loop_
_entity.id
_entity.type
_entity.pdbx_description
1 polymer ?
#
loop_
_entity_poly.entity_id
_entity_poly.type
_entity_poly.pdbx_seq_one_letter_code
_entity_poly.pdbx_strand_id
1 'polypeptide(L)' 'MVVFTSDNGAHWLTSDIREFNHRANGRLRGQKADIWEGGHRIPFIARWPGTSNVRKSSNA' A
#
# COMPACT_ATOMS: atom_id res chain seq x y z
N MET A 1 19.66 2.94 -6.87
CA MET A 1 18.21 3.21 -6.80
C MET A 1 17.54 2.05 -6.07
N VAL A 2 16.60 2.31 -5.17
CA VAL A 2 15.72 1.30 -4.57
C VAL A 2 14.29 1.77 -4.75
N VAL A 3 13.41 0.89 -5.24
CA VAL A 3 11.97 1.12 -5.33
C VAL A 3 11.27 -0.02 -4.60
N PHE A 4 10.36 0.34 -3.70
CA PHE A 4 9.50 -0.59 -2.98
C PHE A 4 8.06 -0.28 -3.33
N THR A 5 7.33 -1.32 -3.74
CA THR A 5 5.93 -1.24 -4.16
C THR A 5 5.23 -2.57 -3.96
N SER A 6 3.92 -2.59 -4.16
CA SER A 6 3.14 -3.81 -4.36
C SER A 6 2.45 -3.77 -5.73
N ASP A 7 2.02 -4.92 -6.23
CA ASP A 7 1.28 -5.07 -7.50
C ASP A 7 -0.24 -4.88 -7.34
N ASN A 8 -0.77 -5.04 -6.12
CA ASN A 8 -2.17 -4.80 -5.75
C ASN A 8 -2.32 -4.57 -4.24
N GLY A 9 -3.52 -4.21 -3.80
CA GLY A 9 -3.87 -4.22 -2.39
C GLY A 9 -3.86 -5.63 -1.80
N ALA A 10 -3.84 -5.73 -0.48
CA ALA A 10 -3.84 -7.02 0.21
C ALA A 10 -5.15 -7.78 -0.07
N HIS A 11 -5.04 -9.09 -0.23
CA HIS A 11 -6.17 -10.00 -0.10
C HIS A 11 -6.50 -10.10 1.40
N TRP A 12 -7.62 -9.52 1.82
CA TRP A 12 -7.92 -9.25 3.22
C TRP A 12 -9.38 -9.60 3.55
N LEU A 13 -9.64 -10.91 3.62
CA LEU A 13 -10.99 -11.44 3.76
C LEU A 13 -11.54 -11.20 5.16
N THR A 14 -12.87 -11.34 5.30
CA THR A 14 -13.54 -11.24 6.60
C THR A 14 -13.03 -12.27 7.62
N SER A 15 -12.52 -13.43 7.18
CA SER A 15 -11.82 -14.38 8.06
C SER A 15 -10.55 -13.79 8.65
N ASP A 16 -9.71 -13.21 7.81
CA ASP A 16 -8.41 -12.65 8.18
C ASP A 16 -8.59 -11.45 9.12
N ILE A 17 -9.61 -10.62 8.88
CA ILE A 17 -9.99 -9.50 9.76
C ILE A 17 -10.39 -9.98 11.17
N ARG A 18 -11.07 -11.13 11.27
CA ARG A 18 -11.47 -11.69 12.57
C ARG A 18 -10.30 -12.30 13.32
N GLU A 19 -9.36 -12.89 12.59
CA GLU A 19 -8.18 -13.55 13.16
C GLU A 19 -7.10 -12.54 13.57
N PHE A 20 -6.86 -11.52 12.75
CA PHE A 20 -5.75 -10.60 12.92
C PHE A 20 -6.24 -9.18 13.28
N ASN A 21 -5.71 -8.63 14.36
CA ASN A 21 -6.03 -7.27 14.82
C ASN A 21 -5.23 -6.17 14.08
N HIS A 22 -5.17 -6.21 12.76
CA HIS A 22 -4.55 -5.16 11.94
C HIS A 22 -5.33 -4.85 10.65
N ARG A 23 -4.99 -3.74 10.00
CA ARG A 23 -5.66 -3.24 8.79
C ARG A 23 -4.73 -3.30 7.59
N ALA A 24 -4.72 -4.40 6.85
CA ALA A 24 -3.79 -4.59 5.73
C ALA A 24 -3.94 -3.54 4.61
N ASN A 25 -5.17 -3.10 4.33
CA ASN A 25 -5.47 -2.04 3.34
C ASN A 25 -5.76 -0.67 3.98
N GLY A 26 -5.37 -0.48 5.25
CA GLY A 26 -5.60 0.77 5.98
C GLY A 26 -7.08 1.12 6.16
N ARG A 27 -7.49 2.33 5.78
CA ARG A 27 -8.88 2.80 5.83
C ARG A 27 -9.61 2.67 4.48
N LEU A 28 -8.96 2.09 3.48
CA LEU A 28 -9.46 2.04 2.11
C LEU A 28 -10.46 0.92 1.93
N ARG A 29 -11.48 1.15 1.10
CA ARG A 29 -12.51 0.15 0.79
C ARG A 29 -11.96 -0.89 -0.19
N GLY A 30 -12.25 -2.17 0.06
CA GLY A 30 -11.93 -3.27 -0.84
C GLY A 30 -10.57 -3.92 -0.59
N GLN A 31 -10.25 -4.89 -1.44
CA GLN A 31 -9.06 -5.74 -1.35
C GLN A 31 -8.59 -6.17 -2.75
N LYS A 32 -7.57 -7.02 -2.83
CA LYS A 32 -7.17 -7.66 -4.09
C LYS A 32 -8.38 -8.13 -4.90
N ALA A 33 -8.38 -7.83 -6.19
CA ALA A 33 -9.44 -8.09 -7.17
C ALA A 33 -10.71 -7.19 -7.09
N ASP A 34 -10.85 -6.32 -6.09
CA ASP A 34 -11.92 -5.34 -6.07
C ASP A 34 -11.53 -4.06 -6.84
N ILE A 35 -12.51 -3.42 -7.51
CA ILE A 35 -12.34 -2.14 -8.21
C ILE A 35 -12.17 -0.92 -7.27
N TRP A 36 -12.20 -1.12 -5.96
CA TRP A 36 -12.11 -0.05 -4.96
C TRP A 36 -10.66 0.29 -4.60
N GLU A 37 -10.46 1.44 -3.95
CA GLU A 37 -9.14 1.96 -3.55
C GLU A 37 -8.25 0.91 -2.85
N GLY A 38 -8.82 0.11 -1.96
CA GLY A 38 -8.10 -0.90 -1.19
C GLY A 38 -7.58 -2.08 -2.02
N GLY A 39 -8.00 -2.22 -3.29
CA GLY A 39 -7.46 -3.19 -4.23
C GLY A 39 -6.34 -2.65 -5.12
N HIS A 40 -6.20 -1.33 -5.24
CA HIS A 40 -5.34 -0.69 -6.26
C HIS A 40 -4.37 0.36 -5.70
N ARG A 41 -4.73 1.02 -4.60
CA ARG A 41 -3.87 2.00 -3.94
C ARG A 41 -2.86 1.27 -3.05
N ILE A 42 -1.60 1.33 -3.46
CA ILE A 42 -0.51 0.55 -2.88
C ILE A 42 0.58 1.46 -2.28
N PRO A 43 1.41 0.95 -1.35
CA PRO A 43 2.55 1.71 -0.85
C PRO A 43 3.57 1.91 -1.98
N PHE A 44 4.08 3.12 -2.15
CA PHE A 44 5.16 3.42 -3.10
C PHE A 44 6.26 4.22 -2.39
N ILE A 45 7.46 3.66 -2.35
CA ILE A 45 8.63 4.29 -1.72
C ILE A 45 9.82 4.16 -2.67
N ALA A 46 10.45 5.29 -2.99
CA ALA A 46 11.66 5.32 -3.83
C ALA A 46 12.81 6.01 -3.08
N ARG A 47 14.02 5.43 -3.17
CA ARG A 47 15.26 5.99 -2.64
C ARG A 47 16.34 6.03 -3.72
N TRP A 48 16.81 7.24 -4.02
CA TRP A 48 17.97 7.49 -4.88
C TRP A 48 19.08 8.19 -4.08
N PRO A 49 20.14 7.48 -3.67
CA PRO A 49 21.30 8.12 -3.04
C PRO A 49 22.05 9.03 -4.03
N GLY A 50 22.28 10.30 -3.66
CA GLY A 50 23.01 11.28 -4.49
C GLY A 50 22.13 12.38 -5.10
N THR A 51 20.81 12.21 -5.11
CA THR A 51 19.85 13.31 -5.23
C THR A 51 19.47 13.71 -3.80
N SER A 52 19.42 15.02 -3.48
CA SER A 52 19.18 15.55 -2.11
C SER A 52 18.30 14.63 -1.24
N ASN A 53 18.88 14.12 -0.14
CA ASN A 53 18.28 13.14 0.80
C ASN A 53 17.14 13.77 1.64
N VAL A 54 16.13 14.32 0.99
CA VAL A 54 14.96 14.90 1.66
C VAL A 54 13.83 13.86 1.63
N ARG A 55 13.26 13.56 2.79
CA ARG A 55 12.03 12.78 2.90
C ARG A 55 10.89 13.61 2.29
N LYS A 56 10.57 13.35 1.03
CA LYS A 56 9.49 14.02 0.31
C LYS A 56 8.27 13.12 0.29
N SER A 57 7.11 13.67 0.63
CA SER A 57 5.81 13.07 0.36
C SER A 57 5.16 13.83 -0.79
N SER A 58 4.67 13.11 -1.78
CA SER A 58 3.91 13.66 -2.89
C SER A 58 2.55 12.98 -2.91
N ASN A 59 1.49 13.76 -2.97
CA ASN A 59 0.15 13.29 -3.30
C ASN A 59 -0.11 13.81 -4.71
N ALA A 60 0.06 12.93 -5.70
CA ALA A 60 -0.46 13.17 -7.05
C ALA A 60 -1.95 12.81 -7.08
#